data_AF-A0A1H6HJK4-F1
#
_entry.id   AF-A0A1H6HJK4-F1
#
_cell.length_a   1.000
_cell.length_b   1.000
_cell.length_c   1.000
_cell.angle_alpha   90.00
_cell.angle_beta   90.00
_cell.angle_gamma   90.00
#
_symmetry.space_group_name_H-M   'P 1'
#
loop_
_entity.id
_entity.type
_entity.pdbx_description
1 polymer ?
#
loop_
_entity_poly.entity_id
_entity_poly.type
_entity_poly.pdbx_seq_one_letter_code
_entity_poly.pdbx_strand_id
1 'polypeptide(L)'
;MPQTVESLKSFHAARAAEAKRLYQEARDPVESAKDWRAELRAARQVLARALRASDYFADVASALRENGGHMLALRHVMAPPISQDQFKLLCPDWSKGSENNDKPVAPGVAVAVAATFGAWRDRHLTRWLDTGRRPTRVEMREILLTLAPLIANQTVATSRRNRLAARQEQAVVALLERKGWARLPSSLIDRRAAVPERHFMHKTRFATATAAPQEVDVACGLRNTVVLAMECKVTNDETNSVKRVNDVLKKAEAWKTHWGSFVITAALLDGVIAAKDVERLIDAKVRVFWSHDLDSFSAWLDDQF
;
A
#
# COMPACT_ATOMS: atom_id res chain seq x y z
N MET A 1 14.19 34.77 -10.61
CA MET A 1 15.63 34.59 -10.32
C MET A 1 15.87 33.13 -10.01
N PRO A 2 16.94 32.48 -10.52
CA PRO A 2 17.23 31.09 -10.16
C PRO A 2 17.54 31.00 -8.67
N GLN A 3 16.71 30.25 -7.93
CA GLN A 3 17.00 29.90 -6.54
C GLN A 3 18.32 29.13 -6.50
N THR A 4 19.26 29.55 -5.65
CA THR A 4 20.50 28.80 -5.42
C THR A 4 20.16 27.42 -4.84
N VAL A 5 20.98 26.40 -5.09
CA VAL A 5 20.75 25.04 -4.55
C VAL A 5 20.57 25.05 -3.03
N GLU A 6 21.35 25.89 -2.33
CA GLU A 6 21.24 26.08 -0.88
C GLU A 6 19.87 26.66 -0.47
N SER A 7 19.35 27.64 -1.23
CA SER A 7 18.01 28.19 -0.99
C SER A 7 16.89 27.19 -1.25
N LEU A 8 17.07 26.28 -2.21
CA LEU A 8 16.11 25.21 -2.51
C LEU A 8 16.09 24.14 -1.41
N LYS A 9 17.26 23.74 -0.89
CA LYS A 9 17.37 22.80 0.24
C LYS A 9 16.69 23.36 1.50
N SER A 10 16.97 24.63 1.83
CA SER A 10 16.32 25.32 2.95
C SER A 10 14.80 25.40 2.79
N PHE A 11 14.30 25.72 1.58
CA PHE A 11 12.87 25.69 1.28
C PHE A 11 12.26 24.31 1.55
N HIS A 12 12.85 23.24 1.04
CA HIS A 12 12.32 21.88 1.25
C HIS A 12 12.43 21.40 2.70
N ALA A 13 13.44 21.84 3.46
CA ALA A 13 13.53 21.56 4.88
C ALA A 13 12.36 22.20 5.66
N ALA A 14 12.01 23.46 5.36
CA ALA A 14 10.86 24.13 5.95
C ALA A 14 9.54 23.42 5.60
N ARG A 15 9.38 22.98 4.35
CA ARG A 15 8.19 22.24 3.90
C ARG A 15 8.08 20.85 4.54
N ALA A 16 9.20 20.17 4.79
CA ALA A 16 9.21 18.92 5.54
C ALA A 16 8.75 19.10 6.99
N ALA A 17 9.19 20.18 7.65
CA ALA A 17 8.74 20.52 8.99
C ALA A 17 7.23 20.84 9.02
N GLU A 18 6.74 21.56 8.03
CA GLU A 18 5.31 21.88 7.89
C GLU A 18 4.46 20.63 7.64
N ALA A 19 4.89 19.74 6.74
CA ALA A 19 4.21 18.46 6.49
C ALA A 19 4.13 17.61 7.77
N LYS A 20 5.20 17.59 8.59
CA LYS A 20 5.21 16.91 9.89
C LYS A 20 4.22 17.54 10.87
N ARG A 21 4.13 18.87 10.93
CA ARG A 21 3.17 19.60 11.77
C ARG A 21 1.74 19.26 11.37
N LEU A 22 1.39 19.38 10.08
CA LEU A 22 0.07 19.04 9.56
C LEU A 22 -0.30 17.58 9.79
N TYR A 23 0.66 16.66 9.63
CA TYR A 23 0.46 15.25 9.94
C TYR A 23 0.12 15.02 11.41
N GLN A 24 0.75 15.75 12.34
CA GLN A 24 0.47 15.67 13.77
C GLN A 24 -0.90 16.26 14.11
N GLU A 25 -1.25 17.41 13.53
CA GLU A 25 -2.53 18.10 13.75
C GLU A 25 -3.72 17.31 13.18
N ALA A 26 -3.52 16.60 12.06
CA ALA A 26 -4.53 15.74 11.47
C ALA A 26 -4.83 14.47 12.30
N ARG A 27 -4.08 14.21 13.38
CA ARG A 27 -4.34 13.06 14.26
C ARG A 27 -5.53 13.34 15.15
N ASP A 28 -6.68 12.79 14.78
CA ASP A 28 -7.86 12.79 15.64
C ASP A 28 -7.91 11.49 16.50
N PRO A 29 -7.75 11.58 17.84
CA PRO A 29 -7.88 10.42 18.72
C PRO A 29 -9.30 9.83 18.74
N VAL A 30 -10.34 10.64 18.51
CA VAL A 30 -11.74 10.21 18.49
C VAL A 30 -12.04 9.42 17.23
N GLU A 31 -11.71 9.94 16.04
CA GLU A 31 -11.77 9.16 14.79
C GLU A 31 -10.91 7.90 14.93
N SER A 32 -9.71 8.03 15.51
CA SER A 32 -8.82 6.89 15.65
C SER A 32 -9.40 5.74 16.49
N ALA A 33 -10.12 6.08 17.57
CA ALA A 33 -10.81 5.11 18.40
C ALA A 33 -12.03 4.50 17.70
N LYS A 34 -12.74 5.27 16.85
CA LYS A 34 -13.85 4.77 16.05
C LYS A 34 -13.39 3.72 15.04
N ASP A 35 -12.33 4.02 14.28
CA ASP A 35 -11.70 3.07 13.34
C ASP A 35 -11.31 1.77 14.05
N TRP A 36 -10.60 1.90 15.19
CA TRP A 36 -10.16 0.75 15.96
C TRP A 36 -11.33 -0.15 16.38
N ARG A 37 -12.40 0.43 16.92
CA ARG A 37 -13.58 -0.33 17.34
C ARG A 37 -14.31 -0.97 16.16
N ALA A 38 -14.35 -0.30 15.00
CA ALA A 38 -14.95 -0.84 13.80
C ALA A 38 -14.17 -2.05 13.29
N GLU A 39 -12.86 -1.94 13.17
CA GLU A 39 -11.98 -3.02 12.73
C GLU A 39 -11.93 -4.18 13.73
N LEU A 40 -12.00 -3.90 15.03
CA LEU A 40 -12.11 -4.95 16.04
C LEU A 40 -13.41 -5.76 15.90
N ARG A 41 -14.53 -5.11 15.57
CA ARG A 41 -15.80 -5.81 15.27
C ARG A 41 -15.68 -6.63 13.99
N ALA A 42 -15.08 -6.07 12.93
CA ALA A 42 -14.87 -6.77 11.67
C ALA A 42 -13.97 -8.01 11.85
N ALA A 43 -12.86 -7.88 12.60
CA ALA A 43 -11.96 -8.98 12.91
C ALA A 43 -12.65 -10.13 13.67
N ARG A 44 -13.52 -9.79 14.64
CA ARG A 44 -14.34 -10.81 15.33
C ARG A 44 -15.28 -11.53 14.37
N GLN A 45 -15.88 -10.82 13.41
CA GLN A 45 -16.73 -11.44 12.39
C GLN A 45 -15.92 -12.35 11.45
N VAL A 46 -14.71 -11.96 11.05
CA VAL A 46 -13.80 -12.80 10.25
C VAL A 46 -13.51 -14.11 10.98
N LEU A 47 -13.11 -14.03 12.26
CA LEU A 47 -12.85 -15.21 13.08
C LEU A 47 -14.11 -16.07 13.24
N ALA A 48 -15.26 -15.46 13.59
CA ALA A 48 -16.51 -16.18 13.79
C ALA A 48 -17.04 -16.85 12.50
N ARG A 49 -16.79 -16.26 11.32
CA ARG A 49 -17.11 -16.90 10.04
C ARG A 49 -16.21 -18.10 9.79
N ALA A 50 -14.89 -17.95 9.94
CA ALA A 50 -13.94 -19.04 9.76
C ALA A 50 -14.21 -20.20 10.74
N LEU A 51 -14.47 -19.90 12.01
CA LEU A 51 -14.83 -20.90 13.02
C LEU A 51 -16.09 -21.67 12.64
N ARG A 52 -17.13 -21.02 12.12
CA ARG A 52 -18.34 -21.73 11.69
C ARG A 52 -18.13 -22.57 10.44
N ALA A 53 -17.47 -22.01 9.43
CA ALA A 53 -17.24 -22.69 8.15
C ALA A 53 -16.32 -23.91 8.28
N SER A 54 -15.42 -23.92 9.27
CA SER A 54 -14.44 -25.00 9.48
C SER A 54 -14.79 -25.96 10.62
N ASP A 55 -16.04 -25.97 11.09
CA ASP A 55 -16.45 -26.69 12.31
C ASP A 55 -15.45 -26.50 13.47
N TYR A 56 -15.23 -25.25 13.85
CA TYR A 56 -14.27 -24.82 14.85
C TYR A 56 -12.83 -25.26 14.54
N PHE A 57 -12.41 -25.08 13.28
CA PHE A 57 -11.10 -25.46 12.74
C PHE A 57 -10.86 -26.98 12.62
N ALA A 58 -11.87 -27.82 12.84
CA ALA A 58 -11.76 -29.27 12.64
C ALA A 58 -11.74 -29.65 11.14
N ASP A 59 -12.42 -28.88 10.29
CA ASP A 59 -12.50 -29.09 8.84
C ASP A 59 -12.11 -27.83 8.04
N VAL A 60 -10.81 -27.50 8.13
CA VAL A 60 -10.23 -26.36 7.41
C VAL A 60 -10.34 -26.53 5.88
N ALA A 61 -10.19 -27.75 5.37
CA ALA A 61 -10.20 -28.00 3.93
C ALA A 61 -11.58 -27.73 3.33
N SER A 62 -12.68 -28.10 4.00
CA SER A 62 -14.03 -27.77 3.53
C SER A 62 -14.29 -26.27 3.54
N ALA A 63 -13.93 -25.57 4.63
CA ALA A 63 -14.09 -24.11 4.70
C ALA A 63 -13.40 -23.40 3.52
N LEU A 64 -12.17 -23.79 3.18
CA LEU A 64 -11.43 -23.16 2.09
C LEU A 64 -11.96 -23.50 0.70
N ARG A 65 -12.57 -24.67 0.54
CA ARG A 65 -13.29 -25.04 -0.69
C ARG A 65 -14.56 -24.22 -0.88
N GLU A 66 -15.13 -23.66 0.19
CA GLU A 66 -16.22 -22.70 0.10
C GLU A 66 -15.71 -21.29 -0.19
N ASN A 67 -14.74 -20.81 0.60
CA ASN A 67 -14.20 -19.45 0.45
C ASN A 67 -12.76 -19.35 1.00
N GLY A 68 -11.81 -18.95 0.14
CA GLY A 68 -10.41 -18.73 0.51
C GLY A 68 -10.17 -17.60 1.50
N GLY A 69 -11.12 -16.68 1.70
CA GLY A 69 -11.08 -15.59 2.67
C GLY A 69 -10.96 -16.06 4.13
N HIS A 70 -11.26 -17.33 4.43
CA HIS A 70 -10.99 -17.91 5.75
C HIS A 70 -9.49 -18.00 6.09
N MET A 71 -8.60 -17.93 5.10
CA MET A 71 -7.15 -17.92 5.30
C MET A 71 -6.66 -16.82 6.23
N LEU A 72 -7.31 -15.65 6.21
CA LEU A 72 -6.96 -14.57 7.13
C LEU A 72 -7.05 -15.03 8.59
N ALA A 73 -8.14 -15.69 8.97
CA ALA A 73 -8.29 -16.23 10.32
C ALA A 73 -7.29 -17.37 10.61
N LEU A 74 -7.16 -18.31 9.67
CA LEU A 74 -6.32 -19.51 9.85
C LEU A 74 -4.85 -19.18 10.08
N ARG A 75 -4.29 -18.24 9.31
CA ARG A 75 -2.90 -17.78 9.48
C ARG A 75 -2.66 -17.06 10.81
N HIS A 76 -3.69 -16.42 11.36
CA HIS A 76 -3.60 -15.73 12.65
C HIS A 76 -3.74 -16.67 13.84
N VAL A 77 -4.32 -17.86 13.66
CA VAL A 77 -4.38 -18.92 14.68
C VAL A 77 -3.03 -19.67 14.80
N MET A 78 -2.13 -19.53 13.83
CA MET A 78 -0.80 -20.14 13.89
C MET A 78 0.08 -19.50 14.97
N ALA A 79 1.07 -20.25 15.46
CA ALA A 79 2.02 -19.81 16.48
C ALA A 79 3.46 -19.80 15.93
N PRO A 80 4.06 -18.62 15.66
CA PRO A 80 3.45 -17.28 15.73
C PRO A 80 2.43 -17.04 14.60
N PRO A 81 1.57 -16.01 14.71
CA PRO A 81 0.74 -15.56 13.60
C PRO A 81 1.62 -15.20 12.40
N ILE A 82 1.27 -15.68 11.20
CA ILE A 82 2.14 -15.52 10.02
C ILE A 82 1.51 -14.71 8.90
N SER A 83 2.32 -13.92 8.18
CA SER A 83 1.87 -13.14 7.03
C SER A 83 1.53 -14.02 5.82
N GLN A 84 0.85 -13.46 4.82
CA GLN A 84 0.61 -14.15 3.54
C GLN A 84 1.94 -14.57 2.87
N ASP A 85 2.97 -13.73 2.92
CA ASP A 85 4.28 -14.03 2.35
C ASP A 85 4.95 -15.23 3.03
N GLN A 86 4.91 -15.28 4.35
CA GLN A 86 5.50 -16.37 5.12
C GLN A 86 4.71 -17.67 4.95
N PHE A 87 3.37 -17.61 4.96
CA PHE A 87 2.55 -18.80 4.71
C PHE A 87 2.79 -19.39 3.31
N LYS A 88 3.01 -18.55 2.29
CA LYS A 88 3.35 -19.02 0.93
C LYS A 88 4.65 -19.84 0.89
N LEU A 89 5.60 -19.61 1.81
CA LEU A 89 6.81 -20.42 1.92
C LEU A 89 6.52 -21.81 2.51
N LEU A 90 5.56 -21.89 3.44
CA LEU A 90 5.15 -23.16 4.07
C LEU A 90 4.21 -24.00 3.19
N CYS A 91 3.40 -23.33 2.36
CA CYS A 91 2.46 -23.96 1.43
C CYS A 91 2.60 -23.34 0.03
N PRO A 92 3.62 -23.76 -0.76
CA PRO A 92 3.94 -23.15 -2.06
C PRO A 92 2.82 -23.21 -3.09
N ASP A 93 1.90 -24.17 -3.02
CA ASP A 93 0.78 -24.27 -3.97
C ASP A 93 -0.35 -23.29 -3.66
N TRP A 94 -0.41 -22.75 -2.44
CA TRP A 94 -1.43 -21.79 -2.05
C TRP A 94 -1.18 -20.43 -2.71
N SER A 95 -2.20 -19.79 -3.26
CA SER A 95 -2.09 -18.44 -3.84
C SER A 95 -2.55 -17.38 -2.85
N LYS A 96 -1.73 -16.33 -2.64
CA LYS A 96 -2.10 -15.18 -1.78
C LYS A 96 -3.40 -14.51 -2.22
N GLY A 97 -3.66 -14.48 -3.53
CA GLY A 97 -4.87 -13.88 -4.08
C GLY A 97 -6.16 -14.59 -3.66
N SER A 98 -6.09 -15.87 -3.26
CA SER A 98 -7.27 -16.63 -2.81
C SER A 98 -7.87 -16.12 -1.50
N GLU A 99 -7.09 -15.41 -0.67
CA GLU A 99 -7.60 -14.82 0.56
C GLU A 99 -8.44 -13.55 0.31
N ASN A 100 -8.24 -12.88 -0.83
CA ASN A 100 -8.74 -11.52 -1.06
C ASN A 100 -9.87 -11.44 -2.09
N ASN A 101 -10.30 -12.55 -2.68
CA ASN A 101 -11.23 -12.55 -3.82
C ASN A 101 -12.52 -13.35 -3.59
N ASP A 102 -12.76 -13.80 -2.35
CA ASP A 102 -13.91 -14.62 -1.94
C ASP A 102 -14.13 -15.90 -2.78
N LYS A 103 -13.09 -16.36 -3.50
CA LYS A 103 -13.20 -17.56 -4.35
C LYS A 103 -12.83 -18.83 -3.58
N PRO A 104 -13.45 -19.97 -3.94
CA PRO A 104 -13.00 -21.29 -3.53
C PRO A 104 -11.51 -21.53 -3.77
N VAL A 105 -10.87 -22.23 -2.83
CA VAL A 105 -9.53 -22.80 -3.01
C VAL A 105 -9.67 -24.19 -3.65
N ALA A 106 -8.79 -24.49 -4.60
CA ALA A 106 -8.78 -25.80 -5.26
C ALA A 106 -8.63 -26.95 -4.23
N PRO A 107 -9.34 -28.08 -4.38
CA PRO A 107 -9.40 -29.12 -3.35
C PRO A 107 -8.04 -29.62 -2.84
N GLY A 108 -7.10 -29.92 -3.74
CA GLY A 108 -5.75 -30.36 -3.36
C GLY A 108 -4.98 -29.32 -2.56
N VAL A 109 -5.12 -28.04 -2.93
CA VAL A 109 -4.50 -26.92 -2.21
C VAL A 109 -5.15 -26.74 -0.83
N ALA A 110 -6.47 -26.87 -0.73
CA ALA A 110 -7.18 -26.77 0.55
C ALA A 110 -6.75 -27.86 1.54
N VAL A 111 -6.50 -29.09 1.06
CA VAL A 111 -5.94 -30.19 1.87
C VAL A 111 -4.52 -29.87 2.32
N ALA A 112 -3.65 -29.39 1.43
CA ALA A 112 -2.30 -28.98 1.78
C ALA A 112 -2.30 -27.88 2.86
N VAL A 113 -3.15 -26.87 2.71
CA VAL A 113 -3.33 -25.81 3.70
C VAL A 113 -3.82 -26.37 5.05
N ALA A 114 -4.79 -27.28 5.05
CA ALA A 114 -5.28 -27.90 6.29
C ALA A 114 -4.17 -28.68 7.01
N ALA A 115 -3.32 -29.39 6.27
CA ALA A 115 -2.16 -30.07 6.83
C ALA A 115 -1.14 -29.08 7.43
N THR A 116 -0.81 -28.00 6.71
CA THR A 116 0.07 -26.93 7.23
C THR A 116 -0.54 -26.29 8.49
N PHE A 117 -1.83 -26.00 8.49
CA PHE A 117 -2.54 -25.47 9.65
C PHE A 117 -2.45 -26.42 10.85
N GLY A 118 -2.69 -27.71 10.65
CA GLY A 118 -2.58 -28.71 11.73
C GLY A 118 -1.18 -28.76 12.36
N ALA A 119 -0.13 -28.58 11.57
CA ALA A 119 1.25 -28.57 12.04
C ALA A 119 1.65 -27.27 12.77
N TRP A 120 1.11 -26.13 12.37
CA TRP A 120 1.55 -24.79 12.82
C TRP A 120 0.55 -24.04 13.71
N ARG A 121 -0.66 -24.56 13.93
CA ARG A 121 -1.66 -23.93 14.80
C ARG A 121 -1.14 -23.75 16.21
N ASP A 122 -1.58 -22.69 16.87
CA ASP A 122 -1.42 -22.53 18.31
C ASP A 122 -2.25 -23.60 19.02
N ARG A 123 -1.59 -24.65 19.50
CA ARG A 123 -2.21 -25.75 20.23
C ARG A 123 -2.85 -25.31 21.54
N HIS A 124 -2.35 -24.24 22.18
CA HIS A 124 -2.96 -23.69 23.39
C HIS A 124 -4.33 -23.09 23.08
N LEU A 125 -4.44 -22.35 21.98
CA LEU A 125 -5.70 -21.75 21.53
C LEU A 125 -6.64 -22.73 20.84
N THR A 126 -6.21 -23.96 20.55
CA THR A 126 -6.96 -24.94 19.74
C THR A 126 -6.99 -26.35 20.33
N ARG A 127 -6.90 -26.48 21.67
CA ARG A 127 -6.78 -27.77 22.39
C ARG A 127 -7.87 -28.79 22.10
N TRP A 128 -9.07 -28.33 21.74
CA TRP A 128 -10.17 -29.24 21.42
C TRP A 128 -9.89 -30.10 20.19
N LEU A 129 -9.03 -29.63 19.27
CA LEU A 129 -8.63 -30.39 18.08
C LEU A 129 -7.74 -31.58 18.45
N ASP A 130 -6.89 -31.44 19.46
CA ASP A 130 -6.04 -32.55 19.94
C ASP A 130 -6.84 -33.65 20.66
N THR A 131 -8.00 -33.28 21.19
CA THR A 131 -8.88 -34.17 21.96
C THR A 131 -10.12 -34.60 21.17
N GLY A 132 -10.23 -34.23 19.89
CA GLY A 132 -11.35 -34.59 19.03
C GLY A 132 -12.72 -34.11 19.54
N ARG A 133 -12.76 -33.02 20.32
CA ARG A 133 -13.98 -32.48 20.92
C ARG A 133 -14.36 -31.13 20.33
N ARG A 134 -15.52 -30.62 20.72
CA ARG A 134 -15.91 -29.23 20.45
C ARG A 134 -15.28 -28.25 21.45
N PRO A 135 -15.00 -27.01 21.04
CA PRO A 135 -14.53 -25.98 21.96
C PRO A 135 -15.62 -25.59 22.96
N THR A 136 -15.19 -25.21 24.17
CA THR A 136 -16.04 -24.58 25.17
C THR A 136 -16.27 -23.11 24.85
N ARG A 137 -17.28 -22.49 25.46
CA ARG A 137 -17.53 -21.04 25.32
C ARG A 137 -16.34 -20.20 25.80
N VAL A 138 -15.58 -20.68 26.78
CA VAL A 138 -14.39 -19.98 27.30
C VAL A 138 -13.27 -19.99 26.28
N GLU A 139 -12.98 -21.14 25.67
CA GLU A 139 -11.98 -21.27 24.60
C GLU A 139 -12.35 -20.43 23.38
N MET A 140 -13.64 -20.42 23.00
CA MET A 140 -14.12 -19.56 21.92
C MET A 140 -13.91 -18.08 22.22
N ARG A 141 -14.18 -17.66 23.47
CA ARG A 141 -13.95 -16.29 23.90
C ARG A 141 -12.46 -15.95 23.89
N GLU A 142 -11.61 -16.87 24.30
CA GLU A 142 -10.16 -16.71 24.30
C GLU A 142 -9.61 -16.45 22.90
N ILE A 143 -9.97 -17.26 21.90
CA ILE A 143 -9.60 -17.02 20.49
C ILE A 143 -9.96 -15.60 20.06
N LEU A 144 -11.20 -15.16 20.34
CA LEU A 144 -11.70 -13.86 19.90
C LEU A 144 -10.99 -12.70 20.61
N LEU A 145 -10.64 -12.86 21.88
CA LEU A 145 -9.92 -11.83 22.64
C LEU A 145 -8.43 -11.77 22.28
N THR A 146 -7.82 -12.90 21.93
CA THR A 146 -6.41 -12.98 21.56
C THR A 146 -6.16 -12.55 20.12
N LEU A 147 -6.95 -13.04 19.17
CA LEU A 147 -6.65 -12.88 17.74
C LEU A 147 -7.32 -11.66 17.09
N ALA A 148 -8.51 -11.25 17.56
CA ALA A 148 -9.20 -10.11 16.95
C ALA A 148 -8.39 -8.80 17.04
N PRO A 149 -7.73 -8.47 18.17
CA PRO A 149 -6.87 -7.28 18.24
C PRO A 149 -5.69 -7.33 17.27
N LEU A 150 -5.10 -8.52 17.02
CA LEU A 150 -3.97 -8.68 16.09
C LEU A 150 -4.41 -8.41 14.65
N ILE A 151 -5.50 -9.04 14.23
CA ILE A 151 -6.10 -8.82 12.90
C ILE A 151 -6.50 -7.35 12.75
N ALA A 152 -7.22 -6.79 13.73
CA ALA A 152 -7.67 -5.40 13.68
C ALA A 152 -6.50 -4.41 13.59
N ASN A 153 -5.42 -4.62 14.33
CA ASN A 153 -4.25 -3.75 14.29
C ASN A 153 -3.59 -3.76 12.90
N GLN A 154 -3.45 -4.94 12.29
CA GLN A 154 -2.91 -5.05 10.93
C GLN A 154 -3.82 -4.36 9.90
N THR A 155 -5.14 -4.55 10.01
CA THR A 155 -6.11 -3.95 9.09
C THR A 155 -6.19 -2.43 9.23
N VAL A 156 -6.30 -1.88 10.45
CA VAL A 156 -6.32 -0.42 10.69
C VAL A 156 -5.06 0.22 10.11
N ALA A 157 -3.88 -0.33 10.39
CA ALA A 157 -2.62 0.22 9.91
C ALA A 157 -2.54 0.24 8.37
N THR A 158 -3.09 -0.79 7.72
CA THR A 158 -3.12 -0.91 6.26
C THR A 158 -4.15 0.02 5.63
N SER A 159 -5.37 0.04 6.16
CA SER A 159 -6.46 0.90 5.71
C SER A 159 -6.10 2.38 5.80
N ARG A 160 -5.52 2.82 6.93
CA ARG A 160 -5.07 4.21 7.08
C ARG A 160 -3.99 4.61 6.07
N ARG A 161 -2.99 3.76 5.86
CA ARG A 161 -1.95 4.01 4.85
C ARG A 161 -2.56 4.15 3.45
N ASN A 162 -3.45 3.23 3.08
CA ASN A 162 -4.10 3.26 1.76
C ASN A 162 -5.00 4.49 1.59
N ARG A 163 -5.75 4.88 2.64
CA ARG A 163 -6.61 6.07 2.62
C ARG A 163 -5.82 7.35 2.43
N LEU A 164 -4.69 7.50 3.12
CA LEU A 164 -3.84 8.68 2.97
C LEU A 164 -3.21 8.77 1.57
N ALA A 165 -2.65 7.66 1.08
CA ALA A 165 -2.11 7.60 -0.28
C ALA A 165 -3.18 7.91 -1.34
N ALA A 166 -4.36 7.29 -1.23
CA ALA A 166 -5.46 7.53 -2.17
C ALA A 166 -5.96 8.98 -2.15
N ARG A 167 -6.01 9.63 -0.98
CA ARG A 167 -6.38 11.05 -0.87
C ARG A 167 -5.37 11.96 -1.56
N GLN A 168 -4.08 11.71 -1.36
CA GLN A 168 -2.99 12.46 -2.01
C GLN A 168 -3.08 12.33 -3.53
N GLU A 169 -3.16 11.11 -4.06
CA GLU A 169 -3.27 10.86 -5.49
C GLU A 169 -4.54 11.50 -6.10
N GLN A 170 -5.68 11.38 -5.41
CA GLN A 170 -6.93 11.97 -5.88
C GLN A 170 -6.88 13.50 -5.91
N ALA A 171 -6.11 14.13 -5.00
CA ALA A 171 -5.92 15.58 -5.03
C ALA A 171 -5.15 16.04 -6.28
N VAL A 172 -4.17 15.25 -6.74
CA VAL A 172 -3.46 15.50 -8.01
C VAL A 172 -4.39 15.33 -9.20
N VAL A 173 -5.16 14.23 -9.25
CA VAL A 173 -6.13 13.98 -10.31
C VAL A 173 -7.14 15.13 -10.41
N ALA A 174 -7.72 15.52 -9.27
CA ALA A 174 -8.69 16.61 -9.22
C ALA A 174 -8.07 17.95 -9.64
N LEU A 175 -6.80 18.21 -9.30
CA LEU A 175 -6.08 19.41 -9.76
C LEU A 175 -5.94 19.41 -11.29
N LEU A 176 -5.48 18.31 -11.88
CA LEU A 176 -5.29 18.18 -13.33
C LEU A 176 -6.61 18.36 -14.09
N GLU A 177 -7.69 17.71 -13.62
CA GLU A 177 -9.03 17.84 -14.20
C GLU A 177 -9.54 19.29 -14.11
N ARG A 178 -9.37 19.98 -12.98
CA ARG A 178 -9.71 21.41 -12.85
C ARG A 178 -8.90 22.31 -13.78
N LYS A 179 -7.65 21.95 -14.08
CA LYS A 179 -6.80 22.65 -15.06
C LYS A 179 -7.13 22.29 -16.52
N GLY A 180 -8.16 21.49 -16.76
CA GLY A 180 -8.61 21.10 -18.10
C GLY A 180 -7.75 20.02 -18.76
N TRP A 181 -7.00 19.23 -17.98
CA TRP A 181 -6.27 18.09 -18.52
C TRP A 181 -7.22 16.92 -18.78
N ALA A 182 -7.00 16.22 -19.90
CA ALA A 182 -7.79 15.06 -20.27
C ALA A 182 -7.22 13.77 -19.65
N ARG A 183 -8.06 13.04 -18.92
CA ARG A 183 -7.68 11.74 -18.36
C ARG A 183 -7.72 10.65 -19.44
N LEU A 184 -6.64 9.88 -19.54
CA LEU A 184 -6.55 8.67 -20.35
C LEU A 184 -6.75 7.41 -19.49
N PRO A 185 -7.20 6.30 -20.09
CA PRO A 185 -7.18 5.01 -19.41
C PRO A 185 -5.74 4.62 -19.03
N SER A 186 -5.60 3.85 -17.95
CA SER A 186 -4.30 3.31 -17.56
C SER A 186 -3.82 2.28 -18.59
N SER A 187 -2.60 2.46 -19.09
CA SER A 187 -1.98 1.59 -20.10
C SER A 187 -0.47 1.74 -20.07
N LEU A 188 0.27 0.70 -20.45
CA LEU A 188 1.73 0.75 -20.51
C LEU A 188 2.23 1.92 -21.38
N ILE A 189 3.11 2.74 -20.83
CA ILE A 189 3.86 3.79 -21.53
C ILE A 189 5.15 3.17 -22.06
N ASP A 190 5.14 2.80 -23.34
CA ASP A 190 6.24 2.14 -24.07
C ASP A 190 6.71 2.93 -25.29
N ARG A 191 6.17 4.13 -25.51
CA ARG A 191 6.55 5.05 -26.58
C ARG A 191 6.39 6.50 -26.15
N ARG A 192 7.18 7.40 -26.74
CA ARG A 192 7.23 8.84 -26.37
C ARG A 192 5.88 9.55 -26.50
N ALA A 193 5.07 9.18 -27.50
CA ALA A 193 3.75 9.78 -27.74
C ALA A 193 2.60 9.08 -26.99
N ALA A 194 2.89 8.22 -25.99
CA ALA A 194 1.84 7.48 -25.26
C ALA A 194 0.98 8.40 -24.38
N VAL A 195 1.53 9.51 -23.89
CA VAL A 195 0.81 10.52 -23.11
C VAL A 195 0.93 11.86 -23.84
N PRO A 196 -0.07 12.26 -24.64
CA PRO A 196 -0.06 13.54 -25.34
C PRO A 196 -0.03 14.73 -24.38
N GLU A 197 0.36 15.89 -24.89
CA GLU A 197 0.30 17.16 -24.17
C GLU A 197 -1.09 17.38 -23.55
N ARG A 198 -1.10 17.86 -22.29
CA ARG A 198 -2.33 18.11 -21.50
C ARG A 198 -3.21 16.87 -21.28
N HIS A 199 -2.63 15.68 -21.40
CA HIS A 199 -3.25 14.43 -20.98
C HIS A 199 -2.52 13.83 -19.80
N PHE A 200 -3.23 13.03 -19.00
CA PHE A 200 -2.61 12.28 -17.91
C PHE A 200 -3.18 10.88 -17.75
N MET A 201 -2.38 9.98 -17.18
CA MET A 201 -2.79 8.66 -16.74
C MET A 201 -2.57 8.54 -15.23
N HIS A 202 -3.50 7.88 -14.54
CA HIS A 202 -3.43 7.61 -13.09
C HIS A 202 -3.28 6.10 -12.87
N LYS A 203 -2.34 5.71 -11.99
CA LYS A 203 -1.94 4.33 -11.72
C LYS A 203 -1.62 3.56 -12.99
N THR A 204 -0.57 4.01 -13.68
CA THR A 204 -0.12 3.42 -14.94
C THR A 204 1.24 2.77 -14.81
N ARG A 205 1.80 2.25 -15.91
CA ARG A 205 3.10 1.59 -15.93
C ARG A 205 4.00 2.23 -16.97
N PHE A 206 5.28 2.35 -16.64
CA PHE A 206 6.34 2.84 -17.51
C PHE A 206 7.24 1.67 -17.91
N ALA A 207 7.54 1.54 -19.21
CA ALA A 207 8.55 0.60 -19.64
C ALA A 207 9.93 1.03 -19.10
N THR A 208 10.76 0.05 -18.77
CA THR A 208 12.13 0.24 -18.27
C THR A 208 13.09 -0.57 -19.12
N ALA A 209 14.40 -0.38 -18.95
CA ALA A 209 15.41 -1.17 -19.67
C ALA A 209 15.37 -2.66 -19.29
N THR A 210 14.70 -3.00 -18.19
CA THR A 210 14.42 -4.37 -17.76
C THR A 210 13.10 -4.87 -18.35
N ALA A 211 12.91 -6.19 -18.38
CA ALA A 211 11.69 -6.81 -18.91
C ALA A 211 10.40 -6.50 -18.10
N ALA A 212 10.50 -5.91 -16.91
CA ALA A 212 9.37 -5.68 -16.02
C ALA A 212 9.05 -4.18 -15.90
N PRO A 213 7.94 -3.69 -16.49
CA PRO A 213 7.50 -2.31 -16.37
C PRO A 213 7.22 -1.92 -14.91
N GLN A 214 7.60 -0.70 -14.54
CA GLN A 214 7.39 -0.14 -13.21
C GLN A 214 6.11 0.68 -13.15
N GLU A 215 5.37 0.57 -12.05
CA GLU A 215 4.20 1.43 -11.81
C GLU A 215 4.63 2.88 -11.57
N VAL A 216 3.77 3.80 -12.00
CA VAL A 216 3.85 5.24 -11.72
C VAL A 216 2.48 5.73 -11.28
N ASP A 217 2.44 6.54 -10.22
CA ASP A 217 1.17 6.97 -9.63
C ASP A 217 0.44 7.93 -10.57
N VAL A 218 1.15 8.94 -11.11
CA VAL A 218 0.59 9.88 -12.11
C VAL A 218 1.61 10.11 -13.22
N ALA A 219 1.19 9.95 -14.47
CA ALA A 219 1.98 10.32 -15.64
C ALA A 219 1.29 11.45 -16.41
N CYS A 220 1.98 12.57 -16.63
CA CYS A 220 1.45 13.75 -17.32
C CYS A 220 2.23 14.04 -18.61
N GLY A 221 1.54 14.21 -19.73
CA GLY A 221 2.16 14.62 -20.99
C GLY A 221 2.40 16.13 -21.03
N LEU A 222 3.65 16.52 -21.17
CA LEU A 222 4.15 17.89 -21.27
C LEU A 222 4.41 18.27 -22.74
N ARG A 223 4.86 19.52 -22.96
CA ARG A 223 5.32 19.95 -24.29
C ARG A 223 6.45 19.07 -24.81
N ASN A 224 6.61 19.05 -26.14
CA ASN A 224 7.68 18.35 -26.84
C ASN A 224 7.76 16.85 -26.53
N THR A 225 6.62 16.20 -26.27
CA THR A 225 6.50 14.75 -25.97
C THR A 225 7.21 14.30 -24.68
N VAL A 226 7.56 15.24 -23.80
CA VAL A 226 8.13 14.91 -22.48
C VAL A 226 7.02 14.41 -21.56
N VAL A 227 7.31 13.40 -20.75
CA VAL A 227 6.37 12.89 -19.74
C VAL A 227 6.89 13.20 -18.35
N LEU A 228 6.06 13.80 -17.51
CA LEU A 228 6.27 13.81 -16.07
C LEU A 228 5.84 12.46 -15.50
N ALA A 229 6.75 11.73 -14.86
CA ALA A 229 6.45 10.54 -14.10
C ALA A 229 6.51 10.88 -12.60
N MET A 230 5.35 11.00 -11.96
CA MET A 230 5.22 11.41 -10.56
C MET A 230 4.91 10.22 -9.65
N GLU A 231 5.70 10.12 -8.57
CA GLU A 231 5.45 9.22 -7.44
C GLU A 231 4.86 9.98 -6.25
N CYS A 232 3.74 9.51 -5.74
CA CYS A 232 3.04 10.04 -4.57
C CYS A 232 3.45 9.24 -3.33
N LYS A 233 4.17 9.87 -2.40
CA LYS A 233 4.68 9.20 -1.18
C LYS A 233 4.17 9.90 0.08
N VAL A 234 3.38 9.17 0.85
CA VAL A 234 3.01 9.54 2.23
C VAL A 234 3.80 8.69 3.21
N THR A 235 4.44 9.32 4.20
CA THR A 235 5.22 8.63 5.24
C THR A 235 4.75 9.02 6.63
N ASN A 236 4.79 8.07 7.56
CA ASN A 236 4.32 8.25 8.93
C ASN A 236 5.48 8.42 9.94
N ASP A 237 6.71 8.14 9.51
CA ASP A 237 7.94 8.26 10.30
C ASP A 237 9.17 8.38 9.38
N GLU A 238 10.27 8.88 9.94
CA GLU A 238 11.53 9.16 9.21
C GLU A 238 12.28 7.88 8.79
N THR A 239 12.14 6.77 9.53
CA THR A 239 12.77 5.50 9.14
C THR A 239 12.11 4.93 7.89
N ASN A 240 10.79 5.00 7.83
CA ASN A 240 9.99 4.58 6.69
C ASN A 240 10.18 5.52 5.49
N SER A 241 10.47 6.82 5.71
CA SER A 241 10.78 7.75 4.61
C SER A 241 12.02 7.34 3.83
N VAL A 242 13.06 6.83 4.48
CA VAL A 242 14.27 6.33 3.79
C VAL A 242 13.91 5.27 2.74
N LYS A 243 13.05 4.30 3.10
CA LYS A 243 12.59 3.26 2.17
C LYS A 243 11.77 3.85 1.02
N ARG A 244 10.87 4.82 1.28
CA ARG A 244 10.04 5.43 0.25
C ARG A 244 10.84 6.31 -0.71
N VAL A 245 11.81 7.07 -0.20
CA VAL A 245 12.73 7.86 -1.02
C VAL A 245 13.61 6.95 -1.88
N ASN A 246 14.14 5.85 -1.32
CA ASN A 246 14.90 4.87 -2.09
C ASN A 246 14.10 4.28 -3.26
N ASP A 247 12.80 4.03 -3.07
CA ASP A 247 11.90 3.55 -4.12
C ASP A 247 11.80 4.58 -5.26
N VAL A 248 11.56 5.86 -4.94
CA VAL A 248 11.54 6.94 -5.94
C VAL A 248 12.87 7.07 -6.68
N LEU A 249 13.99 7.05 -5.96
CA LEU A 249 15.33 7.14 -6.57
C LEU A 249 15.62 5.99 -7.54
N LYS A 250 15.23 4.76 -7.18
CA LYS A 250 15.38 3.59 -8.05
C LYS A 250 14.54 3.71 -9.32
N LYS A 251 13.31 4.20 -9.21
CA LYS A 251 12.43 4.45 -10.36
C LYS A 251 12.96 5.57 -11.25
N ALA A 252 13.40 6.68 -10.64
CA ALA A 252 14.00 7.81 -11.36
C ALA A 252 15.20 7.35 -12.20
N GLU A 253 16.10 6.55 -11.61
CA GLU A 253 17.26 6.01 -12.32
C GLU A 253 16.85 5.03 -13.44
N ALA A 254 15.88 4.15 -13.18
CA ALA A 254 15.38 3.21 -14.18
C ALA A 254 14.73 3.91 -15.38
N TRP A 255 13.91 4.94 -15.14
CA TRP A 255 13.28 5.73 -16.20
C TRP A 255 14.29 6.57 -16.94
N LYS A 256 15.22 7.23 -16.25
CA LYS A 256 16.30 8.00 -16.87
C LYS A 256 17.19 7.12 -17.75
N THR A 257 17.52 5.91 -17.29
CA THR A 257 18.32 4.95 -18.07
C THR A 257 17.63 4.56 -19.38
N HIS A 258 16.31 4.31 -19.35
CA HIS A 258 15.57 3.87 -20.53
C HIS A 258 15.17 5.04 -21.45
N TRP A 259 14.73 6.16 -20.88
CA TRP A 259 14.07 7.25 -21.59
C TRP A 259 14.89 8.53 -21.67
N GLY A 260 16.00 8.66 -20.93
CA GLY A 260 16.82 9.86 -20.91
C GLY A 260 16.01 11.11 -20.55
N SER A 261 16.15 12.16 -21.35
CA SER A 261 15.48 13.45 -21.16
C SER A 261 13.99 13.45 -21.51
N PHE A 262 13.42 12.36 -22.04
CA PHE A 262 11.99 12.27 -22.33
C PHE A 262 11.13 12.10 -21.08
N VAL A 263 11.74 11.81 -19.93
CA VAL A 263 11.04 11.69 -18.65
C VAL A 263 11.60 12.67 -17.63
N ILE A 264 10.69 13.44 -17.02
CA ILE A 264 10.97 14.19 -15.80
C ILE A 264 10.40 13.38 -14.65
N THR A 265 11.24 12.99 -13.70
CA THR A 265 10.75 12.31 -12.48
C THR A 265 10.37 13.33 -11.42
N ALA A 266 9.22 13.13 -10.79
CA ALA A 266 8.76 13.93 -9.67
C ALA A 266 8.35 13.07 -8.47
N ALA A 267 8.43 13.65 -7.28
CA ALA A 267 7.93 13.12 -6.04
C ALA A 267 6.94 14.12 -5.43
N LEU A 268 5.71 13.69 -5.18
CA LEU A 268 4.77 14.43 -4.33
C LEU A 268 4.83 13.84 -2.92
N LEU A 269 5.24 14.65 -1.97
CA LEU A 269 5.54 14.22 -0.61
C LEU A 269 4.46 14.66 0.38
N ASP A 270 4.26 13.85 1.41
CA ASP A 270 3.43 14.18 2.57
C ASP A 270 3.85 13.41 3.82
N GLY A 271 3.48 13.93 4.98
CA GLY A 271 3.73 13.32 6.28
C GLY A 271 5.11 13.60 6.86
N VAL A 272 5.73 12.59 7.48
CA VAL A 272 6.98 12.73 8.24
C VAL A 272 8.17 12.28 7.40
N ILE A 273 8.97 13.23 6.92
CA ILE A 273 10.12 13.00 6.04
C ILE A 273 11.32 13.78 6.58
N ALA A 274 12.48 13.13 6.67
CA ALA A 274 13.71 13.81 7.06
C ALA A 274 14.21 14.75 5.95
N ALA A 275 14.67 15.95 6.30
CA ALA A 275 15.18 16.92 5.31
C ALA A 275 16.27 16.33 4.41
N LYS A 276 17.21 15.57 4.99
CA LYS A 276 18.27 14.84 4.26
C LYS A 276 17.73 13.88 3.18
N ASP A 277 16.55 13.30 3.38
CA ASP A 277 15.96 12.41 2.38
C ASP A 277 15.39 13.21 1.20
N VAL A 278 14.87 14.42 1.46
CA VAL A 278 14.45 15.34 0.40
C VAL A 278 15.65 15.86 -0.38
N GLU A 279 16.75 16.18 0.30
CA GLU A 279 18.00 16.56 -0.37
C GLU A 279 18.50 15.50 -1.34
N ARG A 280 18.43 14.21 -0.96
CA ARG A 280 18.80 13.10 -1.84
C ARG A 280 17.95 13.05 -3.12
N LEU A 281 16.66 13.38 -3.05
CA LEU A 281 15.80 13.50 -4.23
C LEU A 281 16.25 14.66 -5.13
N ILE A 282 16.53 15.82 -4.54
CA ILE A 282 16.99 17.03 -5.26
C ILE A 282 18.34 16.77 -5.95
N ASP A 283 19.29 16.16 -5.23
CA ASP A 283 20.62 15.82 -5.75
C ASP A 283 20.51 14.85 -6.92
N ALA A 284 19.56 13.90 -6.87
CA ALA A 284 19.21 12.99 -7.96
C ALA A 284 18.37 13.62 -9.09
N LYS A 285 18.13 14.94 -9.05
CA LYS A 285 17.33 15.70 -10.04
C LYS A 285 15.85 15.27 -10.12
N VAL A 286 15.33 14.68 -9.05
CA VAL A 286 13.88 14.47 -8.89
C VAL A 286 13.23 15.79 -8.51
N ARG A 287 12.16 16.18 -9.21
CA ARG A 287 11.35 17.34 -8.83
C ARG A 287 10.54 17.01 -7.59
N VAL A 288 10.59 17.84 -6.56
CA VAL A 288 9.88 17.59 -5.31
C VAL A 288 8.74 18.59 -5.16
N PHE A 289 7.55 18.07 -4.87
CA PHE A 289 6.35 18.83 -4.55
C PHE A 289 5.79 18.36 -3.21
N TRP A 290 4.92 19.17 -2.59
CA TRP A 290 4.32 18.87 -1.29
C TRP A 290 2.80 18.88 -1.37
N SER A 291 2.18 17.94 -0.68
CA SER A 291 0.72 17.76 -0.75
C SER A 291 -0.06 18.90 -0.13
N HIS A 292 0.53 19.56 0.87
CA HIS A 292 -0.03 20.76 1.49
C HIS A 292 0.20 22.04 0.65
N ASP A 293 0.91 21.94 -0.48
CA ASP A 293 1.24 23.05 -1.37
C ASP A 293 1.15 22.59 -2.83
N LEU A 294 -0.02 22.10 -3.23
CA LEU A 294 -0.28 21.69 -4.62
C LEU A 294 -0.29 22.87 -5.60
N ASP A 295 -0.41 24.10 -5.09
CA ASP A 295 -0.32 25.30 -5.92
C ASP A 295 1.08 25.45 -6.52
N SER A 296 2.14 25.11 -5.78
CA SER A 296 3.50 25.03 -6.32
C SER A 296 3.63 24.04 -7.48
N PHE A 297 2.95 22.89 -7.41
CA PHE A 297 2.90 21.93 -8.53
C PHE A 297 2.09 22.48 -9.71
N SER A 298 0.93 23.09 -9.44
CA SER A 298 0.08 23.73 -10.45
C SER A 298 0.83 24.81 -11.24
N ALA A 299 1.54 25.70 -10.55
CA ALA A 299 2.33 26.75 -11.16
C ALA A 299 3.50 26.18 -12.00
N TRP A 300 4.20 25.18 -11.47
CA TRP A 300 5.27 24.51 -12.22
C TRP A 300 4.76 23.85 -13.51
N LEU A 301 3.56 23.24 -13.47
CA LEU A 301 2.93 22.69 -14.66
C LEU A 301 2.65 23.77 -15.70
N ASP A 302 2.17 24.94 -15.29
CA ASP A 302 1.90 26.05 -16.21
C ASP A 302 3.19 26.52 -16.91
N ASP A 303 4.32 26.53 -16.20
CA ASP A 303 5.65 26.82 -16.77
C ASP A 303 6.15 25.75 -17.76
N GLN A 304 5.54 24.56 -17.79
CA GLN A 304 5.85 23.54 -18.81
C GLN A 304 5.12 23.81 -20.13
N PHE A 305 4.22 24.81 -20.15
CA PHE A 305 3.47 25.24 -21.31
C PHE A 305 3.73 26.72 -21.61
#